data_AF-A0A7Y9IUX9-F1
#
_entry.id   AF-A0A7Y9IUX9-F1
#
_cell.length_a   1.000
_cell.length_b   1.000
_cell.length_c   1.000
_cell.angle_alpha   90.00
_cell.angle_beta   90.00
_cell.angle_gamma   90.00
#
_symmetry.space_group_name_H-M   'P 1'
#
loop_
_entity.id
_entity.type
_entity.pdbx_description
1 polymer ?
#
loop_
_entity_poly.entity_id
_entity_poly.type
_entity_poly.pdbx_seq_one_letter_code
_entity_poly.pdbx_strand_id
1 'polypeptide(L)'
;MQAWQMQEAKSRLSEVVKAAGSQGPQEITVHGRSVAVVLSRSDFDKLSGTGESLVSFMRRSPLAGDDELELDRDTSLTREDGL
;
A
#
# COMPACT_ATOMS: atom_id res chain seq x y z
N MET A 1 2.24 -13.21 9.65
CA MET A 1 2.26 -11.95 10.39
C MET A 1 2.26 -12.32 11.87
N GLN A 2 3.29 -11.93 12.63
CA GLN A 2 3.35 -12.27 14.06
C GLN A 2 2.51 -11.26 14.85
N ALA A 3 1.74 -11.74 15.83
CA ALA A 3 0.89 -10.93 16.67
C ALA A 3 1.48 -10.77 18.08
N TRP A 4 1.50 -9.53 18.56
CA TRP A 4 2.03 -9.15 19.86
C TRP A 4 0.88 -8.59 20.70
N GLN A 5 0.72 -9.06 21.95
CA GLN A 5 -0.14 -8.34 22.89
C GLN A 5 0.49 -6.98 23.22
N MET A 6 -0.32 -5.93 23.39
CA MET A 6 0.16 -4.56 23.64
C MET A 6 1.25 -4.48 24.73
N GLN A 7 1.09 -5.25 25.82
CA GLN A 7 2.08 -5.26 26.92
C GLN A 7 3.42 -5.90 26.51
N GLU A 8 3.38 -6.96 25.70
CA GLU A 8 4.58 -7.62 25.18
C GLU A 8 5.28 -6.73 24.13
N ALA A 9 4.51 -6.12 23.25
CA ALA A 9 5.06 -5.17 22.27
C ALA A 9 5.77 -4.00 22.96
N LYS A 10 5.22 -3.49 24.07
CA LYS A 10 5.86 -2.43 24.87
C LYS A 10 7.18 -2.89 25.49
N SER A 11 7.27 -4.11 26.01
CA SER A 11 8.49 -4.63 26.63
C SER A 11 9.55 -5.06 25.62
N ARG A 12 9.15 -5.45 24.41
CA ARG A 12 10.02 -5.97 23.34
C ARG A 12 10.02 -5.10 22.09
N LEU A 13 9.80 -3.79 22.23
CA LEU A 13 9.60 -2.89 21.09
C LEU A 13 10.76 -2.95 20.07
N SER A 14 12.00 -3.04 20.52
CA SER A 14 13.17 -3.16 19.63
C SER A 14 13.12 -4.41 18.76
N GLU A 15 12.61 -5.52 19.31
CA GLU A 15 12.45 -6.77 18.57
C GLU A 15 11.30 -6.69 17.58
N VAL A 16 10.16 -6.10 17.98
CA VAL A 16 9.02 -5.83 17.09
C VAL A 16 9.49 -5.01 15.88
N VAL A 17 10.24 -3.93 16.11
CA VAL A 17 10.76 -3.08 15.02
C VAL A 17 11.74 -3.83 14.13
N LYS A 18 12.62 -4.66 14.71
CA LYS A 18 13.55 -5.49 13.93
C LYS A 18 12.80 -6.49 13.06
N ALA A 19 11.80 -7.17 13.62
CA ALA A 19 10.95 -8.12 12.90
C ALA A 19 10.14 -7.42 11.80
N ALA A 20 9.64 -6.20 12.05
CA ALA A 20 8.98 -5.38 11.03
C ALA A 20 9.88 -5.12 9.81
N GLY A 21 11.19 -4.92 10.05
CA GLY A 21 12.17 -4.69 9.00
C GLY A 21 12.64 -5.94 8.25
N SER A 22 12.72 -7.10 8.91
CA SER A 22 13.32 -8.31 8.32
C SER A 22 12.34 -9.43 7.98
N GLN A 23 11.22 -9.50 8.68
CA GLN A 23 10.20 -10.56 8.56
C GLN A 23 8.88 -10.01 8.03
N GLY A 24 8.78 -8.69 7.84
CA GLY A 24 7.58 -8.01 7.36
C GLY A 24 6.64 -7.59 8.49
N PRO A 25 5.38 -7.23 8.17
CA PRO A 25 4.45 -6.58 9.09
C PRO A 25 4.24 -7.33 10.43
N GLN A 26 4.06 -6.57 11.52
CA GLN A 26 3.84 -7.10 12.87
C GLN A 26 2.51 -6.58 13.42
N GLU A 27 1.64 -7.46 13.91
CA GLU A 27 0.35 -7.07 14.48
C GLU A 27 0.46 -6.73 15.97
N ILE A 28 -0.24 -5.68 16.39
CA ILE A 28 -0.43 -5.32 17.79
C ILE A 28 -1.87 -5.60 18.17
N THR A 29 -2.07 -6.32 19.26
CA THR A 29 -3.39 -6.75 19.73
C THR A 29 -3.71 -6.23 21.13
N VAL A 30 -4.99 -5.96 21.38
CA VAL A 30 -5.55 -5.58 22.69
C VAL A 30 -6.77 -6.44 22.94
N HIS A 31 -6.76 -7.18 24.06
CA HIS A 31 -7.80 -8.17 24.39
C HIS A 31 -8.06 -9.15 23.22
N GLY A 32 -6.97 -9.61 22.58
CA GLY A 32 -7.04 -10.55 21.45
C GLY A 32 -7.49 -9.96 20.10
N ARG A 33 -7.83 -8.67 20.03
CA ARG A 33 -8.22 -8.00 18.78
C ARG A 33 -7.06 -7.22 18.18
N SER A 34 -6.83 -7.35 16.88
CA SER A 34 -5.83 -6.57 16.14
C SER A 34 -6.25 -5.11 16.11
N VAL A 35 -5.39 -4.21 16.62
CA VAL A 35 -5.67 -2.77 16.74
C VAL A 35 -4.67 -1.88 16.01
N ALA A 36 -3.47 -2.40 15.73
CA ALA A 36 -2.45 -1.67 14.98
C ALA A 36 -1.49 -2.65 14.29
N VAL A 37 -0.74 -2.14 13.32
CA VAL A 37 0.32 -2.87 12.62
C VAL A 37 1.59 -2.04 12.62
N VAL A 38 2.73 -2.66 12.91
CA VAL A 38 4.05 -2.06 12.75
C VAL A 38 4.65 -2.51 11.42
N LEU A 39 5.05 -1.55 10.61
CA LEU A 39 5.70 -1.75 9.31
C LEU A 39 7.11 -1.20 9.33
N SER A 40 7.98 -1.74 8.46
CA SER A 40 9.24 -1.07 8.14
C SER A 40 8.95 0.30 7.51
N ARG A 41 9.88 1.25 7.67
CA ARG A 41 9.72 2.57 7.05
C ARG A 41 9.60 2.47 5.52
N SER A 42 10.40 1.61 4.90
CA SER A 42 10.38 1.38 3.45
C SER A 42 9.07 0.79 2.95
N ASP A 43 8.43 -0.10 3.72
CA ASP A 43 7.15 -0.68 3.29
C ASP A 43 6.01 0.29 3.51
N PHE A 44 6.07 1.11 4.57
CA PHE A 44 5.15 2.22 4.73
C PHE A 44 5.27 3.20 3.56
N ASP A 45 6.47 3.61 3.17
CA ASP A 45 6.67 4.58 2.07
C ASP A 45 6.14 4.04 0.72
N LYS A 46 6.34 2.73 0.44
CA LYS A 46 5.74 2.07 -0.74
C LYS A 46 4.22 2.09 -0.72
N LEU A 47 3.63 1.85 0.46
CA LEU A 47 2.17 1.81 0.64
C LEU A 47 1.53 3.20 0.64
N SER A 48 2.17 4.18 1.26
CA SER A 48 1.68 5.56 1.32
C SER A 48 1.72 6.26 -0.04
N GLY A 49 2.51 5.72 -0.98
CA GLY A 49 2.78 6.35 -2.26
C GLY A 49 3.37 7.76 -2.08
N THR A 50 3.23 8.58 -3.12
CA THR A 50 3.68 9.98 -3.10
C THR A 50 2.63 10.94 -2.51
N GLY A 51 1.48 10.43 -2.06
CA GLY A 51 0.32 11.24 -1.66
C GLY A 51 -0.36 11.95 -2.85
N GLU A 52 0.03 11.62 -4.07
CA GLU A 52 -0.47 12.25 -5.28
C GLU A 52 -1.66 11.49 -5.86
N SER A 53 -2.70 12.23 -6.26
CA SER A 53 -3.80 11.65 -7.02
C SER A 53 -3.32 11.28 -8.44
N LEU A 54 -3.73 10.10 -8.93
CA LEU A 54 -3.47 9.67 -10.30
C LEU A 54 -3.90 10.74 -11.32
N VAL A 55 -5.03 11.42 -11.07
CA VAL A 55 -5.53 12.49 -11.95
C VAL A 55 -4.54 13.67 -11.98
N SER A 56 -4.03 14.07 -10.82
CA SER A 56 -3.06 15.17 -10.71
C SER A 56 -1.73 14.82 -11.39
N PHE A 57 -1.29 13.58 -11.25
CA PHE A 57 -0.13 13.05 -11.95
C PHE A 57 -0.31 13.11 -13.48
N MET A 58 -1.42 12.56 -13.99
CA MET A 58 -1.71 12.52 -15.43
C MET A 58 -1.84 13.91 -16.04
N ARG A 59 -2.43 14.88 -15.31
CA ARG A 59 -2.60 16.27 -15.76
C ARG A 59 -1.28 17.05 -15.90
N ARG A 60 -0.17 16.57 -15.33
CA ARG A 60 1.15 17.18 -15.54
C ARG A 60 1.84 16.70 -16.81
N SER A 61 1.29 15.69 -17.47
CA SER A 61 1.80 15.25 -18.77
C SER A 61 1.72 16.40 -19.78
N PRO A 62 2.73 16.59 -20.64
CA PRO A 62 2.64 17.50 -21.79
C PRO A 62 1.46 17.18 -22.73
N LEU A 63 0.94 15.95 -22.65
CA LEU A 63 -0.21 15.45 -23.40
C LEU A 63 -1.56 15.87 -22.79
N ALA A 64 -1.56 16.52 -21.62
CA ALA A 64 -2.80 16.93 -20.97
C ALA A 64 -3.46 18.06 -21.77
N GLY A 65 -4.66 17.79 -22.32
CA GLY A 65 -5.38 18.74 -23.17
C GLY A 65 -4.88 18.79 -24.62
N ASP A 66 -4.14 17.76 -25.06
CA ASP A 66 -3.80 17.58 -26.46
C ASP A 66 -5.02 17.05 -27.22
N ASP A 67 -5.58 17.90 -28.08
CA ASP A 67 -6.78 17.60 -28.88
C ASP A 67 -6.48 16.63 -30.06
N GLU A 68 -5.20 16.35 -30.35
CA GLU A 68 -4.80 15.37 -31.38
C GLU A 68 -4.84 13.92 -30.85
N LEU A 69 -4.88 13.75 -29.53
CA LEU A 69 -4.97 12.43 -28.92
C LEU A 69 -6.41 11.91 -28.90
N GLU A 70 -6.67 10.91 -29.73
CA GLU A 70 -7.93 10.15 -29.70
C GLU A 70 -7.98 9.23 -28.46
N LEU A 71 -8.56 9.74 -27.37
CA LEU A 71 -8.73 9.03 -26.10
C LEU A 71 -10.16 8.49 -25.92
N ASP A 72 -10.73 7.91 -26.98
CA ASP A 72 -12.04 7.30 -26.90
C ASP A 72 -11.99 5.98 -26.14
N ARG A 73 -13.04 5.72 -25.35
CA ARG A 73 -13.18 4.45 -24.65
C ARG A 73 -13.44 3.36 -25.66
N ASP A 74 -12.52 2.40 -25.77
CA ASP A 74 -12.77 1.19 -26.54
C ASP A 74 -13.99 0.44 -25.97
N THR A 75 -14.94 0.15 -26.85
CA THR A 75 -16.20 -0.55 -26.54
C THR A 75 -16.17 -2.02 -26.97
N SER A 76 -15.03 -2.47 -27.50
CA SER A 76 -14.79 -3.88 -27.79
C SER A 76 -14.99 -4.74 -26.54
N LEU A 77 -15.42 -5.98 -26.77
CA LEU A 77 -15.49 -6.95 -25.70
C LEU A 77 -14.08 -7.23 -25.17
N THR A 78 -14.00 -7.55 -23.88
CA THR A 78 -12.75 -8.03 -23.29
C THR A 78 -12.25 -9.25 -24.05
N ARG A 79 -10.94 -9.49 -24.01
CA ARG A 79 -10.29 -10.64 -24.65
C ARG A 79 -11.14 -11.90 -24.45
N GLU A 80 -11.40 -12.60 -25.55
CA GLU A 80 -12.05 -13.90 -25.51
C GLU A 80 -11.23 -14.86 -24.65
N ASP A 81 -11.79 -15.29 -23.52
CA ASP A 81 -11.23 -16.37 -22.73
C ASP A 81 -11.41 -17.66 -23.55
N GLY A 82 -10.38 -18.01 -24.31
CA GLY A 82 -10.30 -19.27 -25.03
C GLY A 82 -10.32 -20.43 -24.05
N LEU A 83 -11.52 -20.96 -23.78
CA LEU A 83 -11.76 -22.26 -23.16
C LEU A 83 -11.62 -23.37 -24.20
#